data_AF-A0A9Q2S924-F1
#
_entry.id   AF-A0A9Q2S924-F1
#
_cell.length_a   1.000
_cell.length_b   1.000
_cell.length_c   1.000
_cell.angle_alpha   90.00
_cell.angle_beta   90.00
_cell.angle_gamma   90.00
#
_symmetry.space_group_name_H-M   'P 1'
#
loop_
_entity.id
_entity.type
_entity.pdbx_description
1 polymer ?
#
loop_
_entity_poly.entity_id
_entity_poly.type
_entity_poly.pdbx_seq_one_letter_code
_entity_poly.pdbx_strand_id
1 'polypeptide(L)'
;MEADLNRFHQTDLRDLWRPGGGESQLTLRRLFVLIRYLPADSALAIDESDGRVPWTITDHLLADLWEQKANAGRGRGKPRIRHPWRLEQKKRQSARRSEAKRNKFERAKARRARELGTTE
;
A
#
# COMPACT_ATOMS: atom_id res chain seq x y z
N MET A 1 14.71 5.80 6.73
CA MET A 1 14.98 6.75 5.63
C MET A 1 16.46 7.02 5.43
N GLU A 2 17.17 7.71 6.32
CA GLU A 2 18.61 8.01 6.13
C GLU A 2 19.46 6.75 5.91
N ALA A 3 19.25 5.71 6.72
CA ALA A 3 19.90 4.41 6.55
C ALA A 3 19.62 3.77 5.18
N ASP A 4 18.40 3.89 4.65
CA ASP A 4 18.04 3.34 3.33
C ASP A 4 18.68 4.14 2.19
N LEU A 5 18.69 5.48 2.28
CA LEU A 5 19.35 6.34 1.29
C LEU A 5 20.85 6.07 1.22
N ASN A 6 21.49 5.87 2.36
CA ASN A 6 22.91 5.50 2.41
C ASN A 6 23.11 4.09 1.82
N ARG A 7 22.34 3.10 2.28
CA ARG A 7 22.48 1.70 1.85
C ARG A 7 22.26 1.48 0.35
N PHE A 8 21.20 2.05 -0.22
CA PHE A 8 20.78 1.75 -1.60
C PHE A 8 21.24 2.78 -2.63
N HIS A 9 21.51 4.01 -2.20
CA HIS A 9 21.85 5.11 -3.10
C HIS A 9 23.15 5.83 -2.73
N GLN A 10 23.85 5.40 -1.67
CA GLN A 10 25.10 6.01 -1.20
C GLN A 10 24.99 7.53 -1.05
N THR A 11 23.80 8.00 -0.67
CA THR A 11 23.45 9.42 -0.59
C THR A 11 23.25 9.77 0.88
N ASP A 12 23.88 10.86 1.32
CA ASP A 12 23.66 11.41 2.66
C ASP A 12 22.41 12.30 2.66
N LEU A 13 21.50 12.08 3.60
CA LEU A 13 20.32 12.94 3.72
C LEU A 13 20.71 14.38 4.06
N ARG A 14 21.83 14.58 4.76
CA ARG A 14 22.33 15.90 5.17
C ARG A 14 22.73 16.77 3.98
N ASP A 15 22.98 16.19 2.81
CA ASP A 15 23.31 16.92 1.58
C ASP A 15 22.20 17.86 1.09
N LEU A 16 20.96 17.67 1.57
CA LEU A 16 19.86 18.59 1.26
C LEU A 16 20.03 19.92 2.01
N TRP A 17 20.80 19.93 3.10
CA TRP A 17 21.19 21.09 3.87
C TRP A 17 22.55 21.56 3.35
N ARG A 18 22.83 22.87 3.41
CA ARG A 18 24.08 23.45 2.90
C ARG A 18 25.16 23.37 3.97
N PRO A 19 25.96 22.28 4.08
CA PRO A 19 26.88 22.14 5.19
C PRO A 19 28.05 23.09 4.89
N GLY A 20 28.08 24.25 5.54
CA GLY A 20 29.06 25.32 5.26
C GLY A 20 28.60 26.43 4.31
N GLY A 21 27.29 26.54 4.01
CA GLY A 21 26.73 27.71 3.29
C GLY A 21 26.77 27.67 1.76
N GLY A 22 27.30 26.60 1.16
CA GLY A 22 27.35 26.38 -0.29
C GLY A 22 26.00 25.99 -0.93
N GLU A 23 26.04 25.39 -2.11
CA GLU A 23 24.85 24.84 -2.77
C GLU A 23 24.43 23.50 -2.13
N SER A 24 23.13 23.23 -2.12
CA SER A 24 22.59 21.94 -1.69
C SER A 24 22.98 20.87 -2.71
N GLN A 25 23.61 19.79 -2.25
CA GLN A 25 24.03 18.68 -3.12
C GLN A 25 22.88 17.69 -3.39
N LEU A 26 21.77 17.80 -2.65
CA LEU A 26 20.58 16.98 -2.80
C LEU A 26 19.31 17.84 -2.89
N THR A 27 18.67 17.87 -4.05
CA THR A 27 17.40 18.60 -4.22
C THR A 27 16.21 17.79 -3.69
N LEU A 28 15.14 18.47 -3.27
CA LEU A 28 13.88 17.83 -2.86
C LEU A 28 13.30 16.92 -3.95
N ARG A 29 13.41 17.34 -5.22
CA ARG A 29 12.98 16.52 -6.37
C ARG A 29 13.79 15.23 -6.46
N ARG A 30 15.11 15.30 -6.29
CA ARG A 30 15.98 14.12 -6.31
C ARG A 30 15.68 13.20 -5.13
N LEU A 31 15.54 13.75 -3.93
CA LEU A 31 15.16 12.99 -2.73
C LEU A 31 13.85 12.23 -2.94
N PHE A 32 12.82 12.89 -3.50
CA PHE A 32 11.56 12.25 -3.83
C PHE A 32 11.74 11.05 -4.78
N VAL A 33 12.54 11.21 -5.84
CA VAL A 33 12.81 10.12 -6.80
C VAL A 33 13.53 8.96 -6.11
N LEU A 34 14.53 9.21 -5.26
CA LEU A 34 15.25 8.15 -4.55
C LEU A 34 14.30 7.36 -3.65
N ILE A 35 13.48 8.04 -2.85
CA ILE A 35 12.48 7.40 -2.00
C ILE A 35 11.47 6.59 -2.83
N ARG A 36 11.01 7.15 -3.95
CA ARG A 36 10.00 6.53 -4.83
C ARG A 36 10.47 5.21 -5.43
N TYR A 37 11.77 5.04 -5.63
CA TYR A 37 12.38 3.85 -6.23
C TYR A 37 13.20 3.02 -5.23
N LEU A 38 12.91 3.15 -3.94
CA LEU A 38 13.50 2.26 -2.94
C LEU A 38 13.07 0.79 -3.19
N PRO A 39 13.98 -0.18 -2.99
CA PRO A 39 13.64 -1.60 -3.03
C PRO A 39 12.61 -2.00 -1.98
N ALA A 40 11.88 -3.10 -2.24
CA ALA A 40 10.83 -3.61 -1.36
C ALA A 40 11.35 -4.13 -0.01
N ASP A 41 12.63 -4.46 0.09
CA ASP A 41 13.32 -4.87 1.32
C ASP A 41 13.94 -3.68 2.09
N SER A 42 13.70 -2.44 1.64
CA SER A 42 14.10 -1.25 2.40
C SER A 42 13.29 -1.12 3.68
N ALA A 43 13.90 -0.57 4.73
CA ALA A 43 13.21 -0.41 6.01
C ALA A 43 11.99 0.49 5.87
N LEU A 44 12.07 1.52 5.03
CA LEU A 44 10.94 2.41 4.71
C LEU A 44 9.78 1.69 3.99
N ALA A 45 10.08 0.82 3.01
CA ALA A 45 9.03 0.05 2.33
C ALA A 45 8.36 -0.99 3.25
N ILE A 46 9.14 -1.58 4.16
CA ILE A 46 8.64 -2.52 5.18
C ILE A 46 7.76 -1.79 6.20
N ASP A 47 8.17 -0.61 6.67
CA ASP A 47 7.41 0.22 7.60
C ASP A 47 6.05 0.64 7.01
N GLU A 48 6.04 1.09 5.74
CA GLU A 48 4.80 1.41 5.00
C GLU A 48 3.85 0.21 4.89
N SER A 49 4.40 -1.01 4.95
CA SER A 49 3.70 -2.27 4.79
C SER A 49 3.38 -2.96 6.13
N ASP A 50 3.15 -2.18 7.20
CA ASP A 50 2.87 -2.65 8.56
C ASP A 50 3.98 -3.58 9.12
N GLY A 51 5.24 -3.29 8.80
CA GLY A 51 6.39 -4.09 9.22
C GLY A 51 6.58 -5.40 8.45
N ARG A 52 5.90 -5.58 7.30
CA ARG A 52 5.98 -6.79 6.49
C ARG A 52 6.58 -6.48 5.12
N VAL A 53 7.41 -7.37 4.59
CA VAL A 53 7.90 -7.24 3.22
C VAL A 53 6.71 -7.33 2.26
N PRO A 54 6.54 -6.37 1.33
CA PRO A 54 5.51 -6.44 0.29
C PRO A 54 5.65 -7.74 -0.50
N TRP A 55 4.52 -8.40 -0.78
CA TRP A 55 4.54 -9.58 -1.63
C TRP A 55 4.99 -9.21 -3.04
N THR A 56 6.02 -9.89 -3.51
CA THR A 56 6.48 -9.84 -4.89
C THR A 56 5.50 -10.58 -5.81
N ILE A 57 5.63 -10.40 -7.13
CA ILE A 57 4.86 -11.16 -8.11
C ILE A 57 5.08 -12.67 -7.91
N THR A 58 6.31 -13.08 -7.60
CA THR A 58 6.65 -14.48 -7.31
C THR A 58 5.86 -15.03 -6.13
N ASP A 59 5.72 -14.26 -5.04
CA ASP A 59 4.94 -14.69 -3.87
C ASP A 59 3.46 -14.91 -4.21
N HIS A 60 2.92 -14.04 -5.06
CA HIS A 60 1.55 -14.18 -5.55
C HIS A 60 1.39 -15.47 -6.38
N LEU A 61 2.32 -15.74 -7.30
CA LEU A 61 2.32 -16.93 -8.14
C LEU A 61 2.49 -18.21 -7.32
N LEU A 62 3.36 -18.20 -6.31
CA LEU A 62 3.54 -19.33 -5.39
C LEU A 62 2.27 -19.60 -4.59
N ALA A 63 1.58 -18.56 -4.13
CA ALA A 63 0.29 -18.70 -3.45
C ALA A 63 -0.80 -19.26 -4.38
N ASP A 64 -0.84 -18.84 -5.65
CA ASP A 64 -1.75 -19.39 -6.66
C ASP A 64 -1.46 -20.87 -6.94
N LEU A 65 -0.19 -21.23 -7.12
CA LEU A 65 0.23 -22.61 -7.34
C LEU A 65 -0.14 -23.49 -6.14
N TRP A 66 0.07 -22.99 -4.92
CA TRP A 66 -0.34 -23.67 -3.70
C TRP A 66 -1.87 -23.86 -3.66
N GLU A 67 -2.67 -22.84 -3.98
CA GLU A 67 -4.13 -22.95 -4.05
C GLU A 67 -4.57 -23.98 -5.10
N GLN A 68 -3.92 -24.00 -6.27
CA GLN A 68 -4.21 -25.00 -7.31
C GLN A 68 -3.93 -26.41 -6.80
N LYS A 69 -2.76 -26.64 -6.19
CA LYS A 69 -2.37 -27.94 -5.64
C LYS A 69 -3.29 -28.37 -4.49
N ALA A 70 -3.64 -27.46 -3.58
CA ALA A 70 -4.52 -27.73 -2.44
C ALA A 70 -5.97 -28.05 -2.87
N ASN A 71 -6.39 -27.60 -4.05
CA ASN A 71 -7.72 -27.90 -4.61
C ASN A 71 -7.71 -28.99 -5.68
N ALA A 72 -6.56 -29.58 -6.00
CA ALA A 72 -6.47 -30.68 -6.94
C ALA A 72 -7.30 -31.87 -6.45
N GLY A 73 -8.07 -32.50 -7.35
CA GLY A 73 -8.93 -33.65 -7.01
C GLY A 73 -10.16 -33.31 -6.16
N ARG A 74 -10.43 -32.03 -5.85
CA ARG A 74 -11.67 -31.66 -5.16
C ARG A 74 -12.86 -31.77 -6.10
N GLY A 75 -13.87 -32.53 -5.65
CA GLY A 75 -15.13 -32.69 -6.37
C GLY A 75 -15.88 -31.37 -6.59
N ARG A 76 -16.72 -31.33 -7.63
CA ARG A 76 -17.59 -30.19 -7.93
C ARG A 76 -18.47 -29.83 -6.72
N GLY A 77 -18.66 -28.52 -6.51
CA GLY A 77 -19.52 -27.99 -5.44
C GLY A 77 -18.86 -27.83 -4.07
N LYS A 78 -17.67 -28.40 -3.83
CA LYS A 78 -16.95 -28.19 -2.56
C LYS A 78 -16.33 -26.78 -2.51
N PRO A 79 -16.39 -26.08 -1.36
CA PRO A 79 -15.80 -24.75 -1.23
C PRO A 79 -14.28 -24.83 -1.43
N ARG A 80 -13.70 -23.96 -2.25
CA ARG A 80 -12.26 -23.96 -2.53
C ARG A 80 -11.46 -23.57 -1.28
N ILE A 81 -10.38 -24.30 -0.98
CA ILE A 81 -9.35 -23.83 -0.05
C ILE A 81 -8.71 -22.60 -0.67
N ARG A 82 -8.60 -21.53 0.11
CA ARG A 82 -7.88 -20.32 -0.27
C ARG A 82 -6.76 -20.10 0.73
N HIS A 83 -5.72 -19.43 0.27
CA HIS A 83 -4.61 -19.05 1.14
C HIS A 83 -5.14 -18.11 2.25
N PRO A 84 -4.81 -18.33 3.53
CA PRO A 84 -5.37 -17.57 4.66
C PRO A 84 -5.23 -16.06 4.49
N TRP A 85 -4.06 -15.59 4.03
CA TRP A 85 -3.81 -14.17 3.78
C TRP A 85 -4.76 -13.57 2.73
N ARG A 86 -5.14 -14.32 1.69
CA ARG A 86 -6.10 -13.81 0.69
C ARG A 86 -7.51 -13.67 1.24
N LEU A 87 -7.90 -14.52 2.18
CA LEU A 87 -9.16 -14.38 2.90
C LEU A 87 -9.16 -13.09 3.74
N GLU A 88 -8.05 -12.82 4.43
CA GLU A 88 -7.86 -11.60 5.21
C GLU A 88 -7.92 -10.35 4.31
N GLN A 89 -7.19 -10.35 3.18
CA GLN A 89 -7.21 -9.26 2.21
C GLN A 89 -8.60 -9.01 1.64
N LYS A 90 -9.32 -10.08 1.27
CA LYS A 90 -10.70 -9.97 0.79
C LYS A 90 -11.62 -9.37 1.86
N LYS A 91 -11.44 -9.76 3.13
CA LYS A 91 -12.20 -9.21 4.26
C LYS A 91 -11.91 -7.72 4.44
N ARG A 92 -10.62 -7.32 4.45
CA ARG A 92 -10.19 -5.91 4.51
C ARG A 92 -10.77 -5.09 3.35
N GLN A 93 -10.68 -5.60 2.13
CA GLN A 93 -11.22 -4.93 0.95
C GLN A 93 -12.75 -4.79 1.00
N SER A 94 -13.45 -5.82 1.48
CA SER A 94 -14.91 -5.77 1.63
C SER A 94 -15.34 -4.72 2.66
N ALA A 95 -14.62 -4.62 3.78
CA ALA A 95 -14.85 -3.62 4.82
C ALA A 95 -14.64 -2.19 4.29
N ARG A 96 -13.51 -1.97 3.59
CA ARG A 96 -13.22 -0.67 2.93
C ARG A 96 -14.31 -0.28 1.93
N ARG A 97 -14.82 -1.25 1.15
CA ARG A 97 -15.93 -1.00 0.19
C ARG A 97 -17.24 -0.67 0.90
N SER A 98 -17.59 -1.37 1.99
CA SER A 98 -18.80 -1.06 2.75
C SER A 98 -18.73 0.32 3.40
N GLU A 99 -17.57 0.69 3.94
CA GLU A 99 -17.35 1.99 4.54
C GLU A 99 -17.42 3.12 3.51
N ALA A 100 -16.77 2.94 2.35
CA ALA A 100 -16.86 3.90 1.25
C ALA A 100 -18.31 4.09 0.76
N LYS A 101 -19.10 3.01 0.68
CA LYS A 101 -20.54 3.09 0.36
C LYS A 101 -21.31 3.89 1.41
N ARG A 102 -21.08 3.62 2.70
CA ARG A 102 -21.71 4.35 3.81
C ARG A 102 -21.37 5.85 3.74
N ASN A 103 -20.09 6.17 3.57
CA ASN A 103 -19.64 7.56 3.47
C ASN A 103 -20.25 8.28 2.25
N LYS A 104 -20.39 7.59 1.12
CA LYS A 104 -21.07 8.14 -0.07
C LYS A 104 -22.55 8.40 0.19
N PHE A 105 -23.23 7.48 0.89
CA PHE A 105 -24.63 7.64 1.28
C PHE A 105 -24.82 8.84 2.21
N GLU A 106 -24.02 8.95 3.27
CA GLU A 106 -24.10 10.07 4.22
C GLU A 106 -23.84 11.42 3.54
N ARG A 107 -22.86 11.48 2.63
CA ARG A 107 -22.60 12.69 1.83
C ARG A 107 -23.78 13.06 0.93
N ALA A 108 -24.42 12.07 0.29
CA ALA A 108 -25.60 12.31 -0.54
C ALA A 108 -26.80 12.79 0.28
N LYS A 109 -27.02 12.20 1.47
CA LYS A 109 -28.05 12.61 2.43
C LYS A 109 -27.82 14.05 2.89
N ALA A 110 -26.59 14.38 3.30
CA ALA A 110 -26.23 15.74 3.73
C ALA A 110 -26.42 16.78 2.62
N ARG A 111 -26.09 16.43 1.36
CA ARG A 111 -26.35 17.32 0.21
C ARG A 111 -27.84 17.59 0.03
N ARG A 112 -28.66 16.53 0.03
CA ARG A 112 -30.12 16.65 -0.12
C ARG A 112 -30.76 17.48 1.00
N ALA A 113 -30.27 17.34 2.24
CA ALA A 113 -30.75 18.13 3.37
C ALA A 113 -30.44 19.63 3.19
N ARG A 114 -29.28 19.99 2.63
CA ARG A 114 -28.94 21.39 2.32
C ARG A 114 -29.85 21.96 1.24
N GLU A 115 -30.04 21.21 0.14
CA GLU A 115 -30.90 21.64 -0.98
C GLU A 115 -32.34 21.94 -0.51
N LEU A 116 -32.89 21.11 0.36
CA LEU A 116 -34.24 21.30 0.94
C LEU A 116 -34.31 22.45 1.95
N GLY A 117 -33.22 22.78 2.65
CA GLY A 117 -33.18 23.88 3.61
C GLY A 117 -32.94 25.25 2.98
N THR A 118 -32.55 25.31 1.71
CA THR A 118 -32.33 26.56 0.95
C THR A 118 -33.55 27.02 0.15
N THR A 119 -34.67 26.30 0.22
CA THR A 119 -35.90 26.59 -0.56
C THR A 119 -37.01 27.28 0.25
N GLU A 120 -36.67 27.92 1.37
CA GLU A 120 -37.54 28.85 2.14
C GLU A 120 -36.96 30.27 2.09
#